data_AF-A0A918PAY8-F1
#
_entry.id   AF-A0A918PAY8-F1
#
_cell.length_a   1.000
_cell.length_b   1.000
_cell.length_c   1.000
_cell.angle_alpha   90.00
_cell.angle_beta   90.00
_cell.angle_gamma   90.00
#
_symmetry.space_group_name_H-M   'P 1'
#
loop_
_entity.id
_entity.type
_entity.pdbx_description
1 polymer ?
#
loop_
_entity_poly.entity_id
_entity_poly.type
_entity_poly.pdbx_seq_one_letter_code
_entity_poly.pdbx_strand_id
1 'polypeptide(L)' 'MAPAGGTAVQDHVALAEIELCGELIIAASAARGDRLSPDRIDEVLRVREEPAHDARDSRGSREDTPRRRGA' A
#
# COMPACT_ATOMS: atom_id res chain seq x y z
N MET A 1 5.95 -33.95 14.76
CA MET A 1 6.56 -33.08 13.74
C MET A 1 6.41 -33.77 12.40
N ALA A 2 5.78 -33.13 11.41
CA ALA A 2 5.71 -33.62 10.04
C ALA A 2 7.09 -33.49 9.36
N PRO A 3 7.43 -34.30 8.34
CA PRO A 3 8.78 -34.31 7.79
C PRO A 3 9.04 -33.02 7.00
N ALA A 4 9.91 -32.15 7.52
CA ALA A 4 10.35 -30.90 6.88
C ALA A 4 11.43 -31.11 5.80
N GLY A 5 11.46 -32.30 5.16
CA GLY A 5 12.50 -32.65 4.18
C GLY A 5 12.33 -31.96 2.81
N GLY A 6 11.11 -31.53 2.48
CA GLY A 6 10.82 -30.80 1.24
C GLY A 6 10.91 -29.28 1.36
N THR A 7 10.85 -28.73 2.58
CA THR A 7 10.79 -27.28 2.81
C THR A 7 12.16 -26.63 2.75
N ALA A 8 13.23 -27.27 3.24
CA ALA A 8 14.57 -26.68 3.20
C ALA A 8 15.09 -26.41 1.77
N VAL A 9 14.64 -27.22 0.80
CA VAL A 9 14.96 -27.01 -0.61
C VAL A 9 14.11 -25.87 -1.20
N GLN A 10 12.83 -25.81 -0.84
CA GLN A 10 11.95 -24.74 -1.31
C GLN A 10 12.29 -23.39 -0.67
N ASP A 11 12.79 -23.37 0.57
CA ASP A 11 13.19 -22.17 1.29
C ASP A 11 14.35 -21.45 0.59
N HIS A 12 15.35 -22.18 0.08
CA HIS A 12 16.45 -21.52 -0.65
C HIS A 12 16.02 -21.00 -2.01
N VAL A 13 15.10 -21.68 -2.70
CA VAL A 13 14.54 -21.19 -3.97
C VAL A 13 13.73 -19.93 -3.72
N ALA A 14 12.88 -19.91 -2.70
CA ALA A 14 12.11 -18.74 -2.31
C ALA A 14 13.01 -17.56 -1.91
N LEU A 15 14.08 -17.82 -1.14
CA LEU A 15 15.04 -16.79 -0.77
C LEU A 15 15.78 -16.23 -1.99
N ALA A 16 16.20 -17.09 -2.92
CA ALA A 16 16.83 -16.65 -4.17
C ALA A 16 15.87 -15.82 -5.04
N GLU A 17 14.58 -16.16 -5.06
CA GLU A 17 13.56 -15.40 -5.78
C GLU A 17 13.30 -14.04 -5.14
N ILE A 18 13.25 -13.96 -3.80
CA ILE A 18 13.11 -12.70 -3.07
C ILE A 18 14.31 -11.78 -3.34
N GLU A 19 15.53 -12.32 -3.30
CA GLU A 19 16.75 -11.57 -3.58
C GLU A 19 16.75 -11.04 -5.03
N LEU A 20 16.41 -11.90 -6.00
CA LEU A 20 16.27 -11.49 -7.40
C LEU A 20 15.18 -10.43 -7.60
N CYS A 21 14.01 -10.57 -6.96
CA CYS A 21 12.93 -9.59 -7.07
C CYS A 21 13.34 -8.23 -6.48
N GLY A 22 14.07 -8.23 -5.36
CA GLY A 22 14.60 -7.01 -4.76
C GLY A 22 15.51 -6.24 -5.70
N GLU A 23 16.47 -6.93 -6.32
CA GLU A 23 17.39 -6.36 -7.30
C GLU A 23 16.65 -5.78 -8.52
N LEU A 24 15.65 -6.50 -9.04
CA LEU A 24 14.86 -6.04 -10.19
C LEU A 24 14.01 -4.81 -9.87
N ILE A 25 13.45 -4.68 -8.66
CA ILE A 25 12.69 -3.49 -8.23
C ILE A 25 13.60 -2.28 -8.18
N ILE A 26 14.82 -2.43 -7.64
CA ILE A 26 15.81 -1.35 -7.56
C ILE A 26 16.25 -0.95 -8.97
N ALA A 27 16.61 -1.93 -9.81
CA ALA A 27 17.00 -1.69 -11.20
C ALA A 27 15.89 -0.99 -11.99
N ALA A 28 14.62 -1.40 -11.83
CA ALA A 28 13.48 -0.77 -12.48
C ALA A 28 13.23 0.66 -11.96
N SER A 29 13.39 0.89 -10.65
CA SER A 29 13.19 2.22 -10.03
C SER A 29 14.32 3.21 -10.37
N ALA A 30 15.54 2.70 -10.57
CA ALA A 30 16.72 3.47 -10.96
C ALA A 30 16.83 3.63 -12.50
N ALA A 31 16.17 2.77 -13.26
CA ALA A 31 16.07 2.90 -14.71
C ALA A 31 15.43 4.25 -15.06
N ARG A 32 16.05 4.97 -15.99
CA ARG A 32 15.49 6.21 -16.53
C ARG A 32 14.34 5.87 -17.46
N GLY A 33 13.17 5.60 -16.89
CA GLY A 33 11.89 5.56 -17.58
C GLY A 33 11.05 6.77 -17.19
N ASP A 34 10.10 7.13 -18.05
CA ASP A 34 9.09 8.12 -17.68
C ASP A 34 8.23 7.58 -16.54
N ARG A 35 7.94 8.42 -15.55
CA ARG A 35 6.98 8.05 -14.51
C ARG A 35 5.64 7.75 -15.16
N LEU A 36 4.97 6.70 -14.69
CA LEU A 36 3.60 6.42 -15.12
C LEU A 36 2.71 7.65 -14.87
N SER A 37 1.82 7.94 -15.82
CA SER A 37 0.79 8.94 -15.62
C SER A 37 -0.09 8.56 -14.41
N PRO A 38 -0.56 9.52 -13.59
CA PRO A 38 -1.52 9.24 -12.51
C PRO A 38 -2.70 8.39 -12.97
N ASP A 39 -3.22 8.69 -14.16
CA ASP A 39 -4.29 7.93 -14.78
C ASP A 39 -3.95 6.43 -14.95
N ARG A 40 -2.73 6.14 -15.40
CA ARG A 40 -2.26 4.76 -15.61
C ARG A 40 -1.96 4.07 -14.28
N ILE A 41 -1.52 4.82 -13.28
CA ILE A 41 -1.31 4.32 -11.92
C ILE A 41 -2.64 3.87 -11.33
N ASP A 42 -3.69 4.69 -11.42
CA ASP A 42 -5.01 4.33 -10.87
C ASP A 42 -5.65 3.14 -11.59
N GLU A 43 -5.40 2.98 -12.90
CA GLU A 43 -5.84 1.81 -13.68
C GLU A 43 -5.15 0.53 -13.19
N VAL A 44 -3.82 0.58 -12.99
CA VAL A 44 -3.04 -0.57 -12.50
C VAL A 44 -3.41 -0.93 -11.06
N LEU A 45 -3.57 0.08 -10.20
CA LEU A 45 -3.94 -0.09 -8.80
C LEU A 45 -5.44 -0.32 -8.60
N ARG A 46 -6.26 -0.18 -9.66
CA ARG A 46 -7.72 -0.27 -9.62
C ARG A 46 -8.37 0.70 -8.60
N VAL A 47 -7.74 1.86 -8.37
CA VAL A 47 -8.16 2.85 -7.36
C VAL A 47 -9.36 3.69 -7.82
N ARG A 48 -9.63 3.75 -9.14
CA ARG A 48 -10.68 4.62 -9.71
C ARG A 48 -12.11 4.29 -9.29
N GLU A 49 -12.34 3.15 -8.63
CA GLU A 49 -13.68 2.70 -8.24
C GLU A 49 -13.99 2.86 -6.73
N GLU A 50 -13.04 3.33 -5.90
CA GLU A 50 -13.32 3.60 -4.49
C GLU A 50 -13.67 5.09 -4.28
N PRO A 51 -14.96 5.44 -4.08
CA PRO A 51 -15.34 6.81 -3.78
C PRO A 51 -14.72 7.25 -2.45
N ALA A 52 -13.75 8.14 -2.57
CA ALA A 52 -13.25 9.10 -1.59
C ALA A 52 -13.36 8.67 -0.12
N HIS A 53 -12.23 8.28 0.45
CA HIS A 53 -11.98 8.36 1.89
C HIS A 53 -11.92 9.82 2.40
N ASP A 54 -12.79 10.71 1.90
CA ASP A 54 -12.91 12.13 2.29
C ASP A 54 -13.99 12.34 3.37
N ALA A 55 -14.15 11.37 4.28
CA ALA A 55 -15.09 11.48 5.40
C ALA A 55 -14.40 11.41 6.78
N ARG A 56 -13.06 11.46 6.85
CA ARG A 56 -12.34 11.41 8.13
C ARG A 56 -11.65 12.71 8.54
N ASP A 57 -11.68 13.76 7.73
CA ASP A 57 -11.13 15.07 8.12
C ASP A 57 -12.19 16.07 8.63
N SER A 58 -13.49 15.78 8.44
CA SER A 58 -14.57 16.67 8.93
C SER A 58 -14.86 16.51 10.44
N ARG A 59 -14.08 15.71 11.17
CA ARG A 59 -14.31 15.41 12.59
C ARG A 59 -13.61 16.37 13.56
N GLY A 60 -13.01 17.45 13.06
CA GLY A 60 -12.38 18.51 13.88
C GLY A 60 -13.27 19.71 14.22
N SER A 61 -14.48 19.85 13.66
CA SER A 61 -15.25 21.10 13.76
C SER A 61 -16.49 21.05 14.67
N ARG A 62 -16.62 20.06 15.57
CA ARG A 62 -17.74 19.95 16.53
C ARG A 62 -17.38 20.33 17.97
N GLU A 63 -16.44 21.23 18.16
CA GLU A 63 -16.32 21.97 19.44
C GLU A 63 -16.95 23.36 19.30
N ASP A 64 -18.25 23.40 18.98
CA ASP A 64 -19.09 24.54 19.36
C ASP A 64 -20.13 24.00 20.33
N THR A 65 -19.84 24.11 21.63
CA THR A 65 -20.78 23.72 22.68
C THR A 65 -21.50 24.97 23.19
N PRO A 66 -22.73 25.27 22.74
CA PRO A 66 -23.52 26.32 23.35
C PRO A 66 -24.18 25.75 24.62
N ARG A 67 -23.53 25.83 25.77
CA ARG A 67 -24.19 25.57 27.07
C ARG A 67 -24.84 26.86 27.59
N ARG A 68 -26.06 27.06 27.08
CA ARG A 68 -27.28 27.56 27.73
C ARG A 68 -27.15 28.57 28.89
N ARG A 69 -27.74 29.75 28.64
CA ARG A 69 -28.37 30.67 29.60
C ARG A 69 -29.23 29.94 30.65
N GLY A 70 -29.16 30.44 31.88
CA GLY A 70 -30.05 30.19 33.03
C GLY A 70 -29.25 30.32 34.33
N ALA A 71 -29.62 31.09 35.35
CA ALA A 71 -30.77 31.94 35.65
C ALA A 71 -30.29 33.06 36.59
#